data_AF-A0A838V5J5-F1
#
_entry.id   AF-A0A838V5J5-F1
#
_cell.length_a   1.000
_cell.length_b   1.000
_cell.length_c   1.000
_cell.angle_alpha   90.00
_cell.angle_beta   90.00
_cell.angle_gamma   90.00
#
_symmetry.space_group_name_H-M   'P 1'
#
loop_
_entity.id
_entity.type
_entity.pdbx_description
1 polymer ?
#
loop_
_entity_poly.entity_id
_entity_poly.type
_entity_poly.pdbx_seq_one_letter_code
_entity_poly.pdbx_strand_id
1 'polypeptide(L)' 'DLPRELTESIDGCLAPRPGRRPSLEDLGTAIEDSLEFLADHPQAGQRGHLGARMGALALAAALGAWLALGHGVLLP' A
#
# COMPACT_ATOMS: atom_id res chain seq x y z
N ASP A 1 2.22 11.51 12.80
CA ASP A 1 3.44 11.80 12.02
C ASP A 1 4.18 10.51 11.72
N LEU A 2 4.88 10.45 10.58
CA LEU A 2 5.68 9.29 10.19
C LEU A 2 7.10 9.40 10.76
N PRO A 3 7.80 8.27 10.99
CA PRO A 3 9.23 8.27 11.25
C PRO A 3 10.00 8.98 10.14
N ARG A 4 11.02 9.77 10.52
CA ARG A 4 11.82 10.56 9.59
C ARG A 4 12.38 9.71 8.45
N GLU A 5 12.95 8.57 8.77
CA GLU A 5 13.59 7.67 7.80
C GLU A 5 12.59 7.15 6.75
N LEU A 6 11.38 6.79 7.18
CA LEU A 6 10.32 6.40 6.25
C LEU A 6 9.84 7.57 5.38
N THR A 7 9.72 8.77 5.94
CA THR A 7 9.39 9.97 5.16
C THR A 7 10.47 10.26 4.11
N GLU A 8 11.75 10.23 4.48
CA GLU A 8 12.86 10.47 3.57
C GLU A 8 12.93 9.42 2.46
N SER A 9 12.65 8.15 2.78
CA SER A 9 12.58 7.07 1.78
C SER A 9 11.45 7.29 0.77
N ILE A 10 10.24 7.66 1.24
CA ILE A 10 9.09 7.97 0.39
C ILE A 10 9.39 9.18 -0.52
N ASP A 11 9.96 10.25 0.04
CA ASP A 11 10.35 11.43 -0.73
C ASP A 11 11.43 11.09 -1.77
N GLY A 12 12.35 10.19 -1.43
CA GLY A 12 13.34 9.62 -2.33
C GLY A 12 12.72 8.93 -3.53
N CYS A 13 11.61 8.19 -3.37
CA CYS A 13 10.91 7.56 -4.49
C CYS A 13 10.36 8.58 -5.50
N LEU A 14 10.01 9.78 -5.04
CA LEU A 14 9.52 10.88 -5.87
C LEU A 14 10.65 11.68 -6.53
N ALA A 15 11.92 11.30 -6.32
CA ALA A 15 13.05 12.02 -6.87
C ALA A 15 12.98 12.10 -8.41
N PRO A 16 13.24 13.29 -8.99
CA PRO A 16 13.18 13.50 -10.44
C PRO A 16 14.31 12.77 -11.18
N ARG A 17 15.42 12.46 -10.49
CA ARG A 17 16.52 11.65 -11.05
C ARG A 17 16.35 10.19 -10.62
N PRO A 18 16.24 9.22 -11.55
CA PRO A 18 15.98 7.83 -11.21
C PRO A 18 17.08 7.20 -10.36
N GLY A 19 18.36 7.55 -10.58
CA GLY A 19 19.48 7.05 -9.77
C GLY A 19 19.56 7.61 -8.34
N ARG A 20 18.64 8.50 -7.94
CA ARG A 20 18.49 8.96 -6.55
C ARG A 20 17.31 8.32 -5.82
N ARG A 21 16.54 7.48 -6.51
CA ARG A 21 15.43 6.74 -5.89
C ARG A 21 16.02 5.58 -5.10
N PRO A 22 15.51 5.30 -3.89
CA PRO A 22 15.89 4.10 -3.16
C PRO A 22 15.46 2.85 -3.95
N SER A 23 16.13 1.73 -3.69
CA SER A 23 15.67 0.45 -4.24
C SER A 23 14.37 0.02 -3.56
N LEU A 24 13.69 -0.98 -4.15
CA LEU A 24 12.50 -1.57 -3.51
C LEU A 24 12.86 -2.30 -2.23
N GLU A 25 14.07 -2.87 -2.14
CA GLU A 25 14.57 -3.52 -0.94
C GLU A 25 14.76 -2.49 0.19
N ASP A 26 15.43 -1.37 -0.09
CA ASP A 26 15.64 -0.29 0.88
C ASP A 26 14.30 0.30 1.38
N LEU A 27 13.32 0.47 0.48
CA LEU A 27 11.99 0.93 0.86
C LEU A 27 11.26 -0.10 1.73
N GLY A 28 11.40 -1.39 1.41
CA GLY A 28 10.85 -2.49 2.19
C GLY A 28 11.40 -2.48 3.62
N THR A 29 12.72 -2.41 3.76
CA THR A 29 13.39 -2.32 5.06
C THR A 29 12.93 -1.09 5.86
N ALA A 30 12.89 0.09 5.24
CA ALA A 30 12.43 1.31 5.91
C ALA A 30 10.97 1.22 6.41
N ILE A 31 10.11 0.51 5.68
CA ILE A 31 8.73 0.23 6.10
C ILE A 31 8.73 -0.72 7.28
N GLU A 32 9.42 -1.85 7.18
CA GLU A 32 9.49 -2.89 8.22
C GLU A 32 10.01 -2.34 9.55
N ASP A 33 11.08 -1.55 9.52
CA ASP A 33 11.67 -0.89 10.69
C ASP A 33 10.70 0.12 11.34
N SER A 34 9.83 0.72 10.53
CA SER A 34 8.84 1.68 11.01
C SER A 34 7.58 1.04 11.58
N LEU A 35 7.33 -0.26 11.34
CA LEU A 35 6.09 -0.93 11.75
C LEU A 35 5.93 -0.95 13.28
N GLU A 36 7.02 -1.16 14.02
CA GLU A 36 7.00 -1.15 15.50
C GLU A 36 6.55 0.21 16.02
N PHE A 37 7.13 1.29 15.49
CA PHE A 37 6.76 2.66 15.87
C PHE A 37 5.32 3.03 15.50
N LEU A 38 4.82 2.51 14.37
CA LEU A 38 3.46 2.76 13.90
C LEU A 38 2.40 1.94 14.66
N ALA A 39 2.76 0.77 15.17
CA ALA A 39 1.87 -0.09 15.96
C ALA A 39 1.51 0.55 17.32
N ASP A 40 2.46 1.25 17.94
CA ASP A 40 2.28 1.92 19.23
C ASP A 40 1.51 3.24 19.17
N HIS A 41 1.18 3.71 17.96
CA HIS A 41 0.31 4.86 17.75
C HIS A 41 -1.08 4.41 17.28
N PRO A 42 -1.97 3.95 18.19
CA PRO A 42 -3.36 3.71 17.82
C PRO A 42 -4.00 5.05 17.45
N GLN A 43 -4.07 5.33 16.16
CA GLN A 43 -4.74 6.52 15.63
C GLN A 43 -6.19 6.54 16.11
N ALA A 44 -6.48 7.43 17.05
CA ALA A 44 -7.82 7.62 17.62
C ALA A 44 -8.85 8.19 16.62
N GLY A 45 -8.52 8.39 15.34
CA GLY A 45 -9.37 9.12 14.38
C GLY A 45 -9.63 8.48 13.00
N GLN A 46 -8.99 7.37 12.62
CA GLN A 46 -8.90 6.98 11.19
C GLN A 46 -9.44 5.59 10.81
N ARG A 47 -10.07 4.87 11.74
CA ARG A 47 -10.59 3.50 11.51
C ARG A 47 -11.77 3.42 10.52
N GLY A 48 -12.55 4.49 10.34
CA GLY A 48 -13.75 4.45 9.49
C GLY A 48 -13.46 4.40 7.98
N HIS A 49 -12.49 5.19 7.50
CA HIS A 49 -12.26 5.34 6.06
C HIS A 49 -11.36 4.25 5.46
N LEU A 50 -10.39 3.73 6.21
CA LEU A 50 -9.52 2.64 5.76
C LEU A 50 -10.28 1.32 5.65
N GLY A 51 -11.15 1.00 6.62
CA GLY A 51 -12.03 -0.18 6.53
C GLY A 51 -12.96 -0.14 5.32
N ALA A 52 -13.55 1.03 5.04
CA ALA A 52 -14.41 1.21 3.86
C ALA A 52 -13.63 1.07 2.53
N ARG A 53 -12.41 1.62 2.45
CA ARG A 53 -11.56 1.49 1.26
C ARG A 53 -11.07 0.07 1.02
N MET A 54 -10.64 -0.63 2.08
CA MET A 54 -10.23 -2.03 1.99
C MET A 54 -11.40 -2.94 1.59
N GLY A 55 -12.60 -2.70 2.14
CA GLY A 55 -13.82 -3.41 1.75
C GLY A 55 -14.19 -3.18 0.27
N ALA A 56 -14.09 -1.94 -0.21
CA ALA A 56 -14.34 -1.61 -1.60
C ALA A 56 -13.34 -2.27 -2.57
N LEU A 57 -12.05 -2.29 -2.21
CA LEU A 57 -11.01 -2.95 -3.00
C LEU A 57 -11.20 -4.47 -3.05
N ALA A 58 -11.53 -5.09 -1.91
CA ALA A 58 -11.82 -6.52 -1.86
C ALA A 58 -13.05 -6.89 -2.71
N LEU A 59 -14.11 -6.08 -2.66
CA LEU A 59 -15.30 -6.26 -3.49
C LEU A 59 -14.98 -6.11 -4.99
N ALA A 60 -14.20 -5.09 -5.36
CA ALA A 60 -13.80 -4.86 -6.75
C ALA A 60 -12.94 -6.01 -7.29
N ALA A 61 -11.99 -6.52 -6.49
CA ALA A 61 -11.18 -7.67 -6.86
C ALA A 61 -12.01 -8.96 -7.01
N ALA A 62 -12.96 -9.20 -6.09
CA ALA A 62 -13.86 -10.35 -6.18
C ALA A 62 -14.77 -10.30 -7.41
N LEU A 63 -15.34 -9.13 -7.72
CA LEU A 63 -16.14 -8.93 -8.94
C LEU A 63 -15.30 -9.07 -10.21
N GLY A 64 -14.07 -8.53 -10.23
CA GLY A 64 -13.16 -8.69 -11.35
C GLY A 64 -12.77 -10.15 -11.59
N ALA A 65 -12.46 -10.89 -10.53
CA ALA A 65 -12.17 -12.33 -10.61
C ALA A 65 -13.39 -13.14 -11.08
N TRP A 66 -14.58 -12.83 -10.54
CA TRP A 66 -15.82 -13.51 -10.94
C TRP A 66 -16.18 -13.24 -12.41
N LEU A 67 -16.00 -12.00 -12.88
CA LEU A 67 -16.19 -11.66 -14.31
C LEU A 67 -15.16 -12.37 -15.18
N ALA A 68 -13.88 -12.39 -14.79
CA ALA A 68 -12.83 -13.06 -15.55
C ALA A 68 -13.07 -14.58 -15.67
N LEU A 69 -13.49 -15.23 -14.58
CA LEU A 69 -13.83 -16.66 -14.56
C LEU A 69 -15.18 -16.96 -15.24
N GLY A 70 -16.18 -16.09 -15.06
CA GLY A 70 -17.51 -16.24 -15.63
C GLY A 70 -17.58 -15.99 -17.14
N HIS A 71 -16.77 -15.06 -17.66
CA HIS A 71 -16.66 -14.82 -19.10
C HIS A 71 -15.61 -15.71 -19.81
N GLY A 72 -14.62 -16.26 -19.09
CA GLY A 72 -13.62 -17.16 -19.67
C GLY A 72 -14.18 -18.50 -20.19
N VAL A 73 -15.42 -18.86 -19.81
CA VAL A 73 -16.13 -20.06 -20.31
C VAL A 73 -16.85 -19.80 -21.65
N LEU A 74 -17.03 -18.55 -22.06
CA LEU A 74 -17.86 -18.15 -23.22
C LEU A 74 -17.09 -17.52 -24.38
N LEU A 75 -15.76 -17.41 -24.30
CA LEU A 75 -14.90 -17.03 -25.41
C LEU A 75 -13.97 -18.21 -25.74
N PRO A 76 -14.21 -18.95 -26.84
CA PRO A 76 -13.25 -19.92 -27.38
C PRO A 76 -11.98 -19.25 -27.94
#